data_AF-A0A929V2V3-F1
#
_entry.id   AF-A0A929V2V3-F1
#
_cell.length_a   1.000
_cell.length_b   1.000
_cell.length_c   1.000
_cell.angle_alpha   90.00
_cell.angle_beta   90.00
_cell.angle_gamma   90.00
#
_symmetry.space_group_name_H-M   'P 1'
#
loop_
_entity.id
_entity.type
_entity.pdbx_description
1 polymer ?
#
loop_
_entity_poly.entity_id
_entity_poly.type
_entity_poly.pdbx_seq_one_letter_code
_entity_poly.pdbx_strand_id
1 'polypeptide(L)'
;MEENNVQDVEVQETVTETEVEKEQEQEKKFTQDELNSIIAKEKSKWEKKAESDKEEAKKLARMNAEEKAKYELDKANETLAKREAEITRRELTAEAKSILSERGLSMELHSLLNYESAETVQESIKVLESAIQKATEKAVEDRLKGTAPKKENNPETVTNYFSKGANI
;
A
#
# COMPACT_ATOMS: atom_id res chain seq x y z
N MET A 1 30.49 7.67 -72.25
CA MET A 1 31.60 6.79 -72.62
C MET A 1 32.45 6.75 -71.39
N GLU A 2 32.15 5.78 -70.53
CA GLU A 2 32.62 4.40 -70.61
C GLU A 2 33.59 4.30 -69.43
N GLU A 3 33.18 3.57 -68.39
CA GLU A 3 33.59 2.18 -68.23
C GLU A 3 35.07 2.15 -67.78
N ASN A 4 35.51 1.38 -66.82
CA ASN A 4 34.97 0.25 -66.09
C ASN A 4 36.11 -0.09 -65.09
N ASN A 5 35.80 -0.64 -63.90
CA ASN A 5 36.12 -2.04 -63.60
C ASN A 5 37.64 -2.25 -63.31
N VAL A 6 38.08 -2.80 -62.19
CA VAL A 6 37.80 -4.15 -61.70
C VAL A 6 38.60 -4.30 -60.40
N GLN A 7 37.94 -4.86 -59.37
CA GLN A 7 38.34 -5.98 -58.48
C GLN A 7 39.82 -6.16 -58.04
N ASP A 8 40.16 -6.79 -56.92
CA ASP A 8 39.59 -7.91 -56.17
C ASP A 8 40.23 -7.85 -54.76
N VAL A 9 39.45 -7.88 -53.67
CA VAL A 9 39.13 -9.10 -52.88
C VAL A 9 40.32 -9.59 -52.06
N GLU A 10 40.19 -9.52 -50.73
CA GLU A 10 39.96 -10.68 -49.84
C GLU A 10 40.05 -10.18 -48.38
N VAL A 11 38.90 -9.91 -47.76
CA VAL A 11 38.22 -10.79 -46.78
C VAL A 11 39.11 -11.13 -45.57
N GLN A 12 38.71 -10.61 -44.40
CA GLN A 12 38.65 -11.44 -43.20
C GLN A 12 37.53 -10.93 -42.29
N GLU A 13 36.40 -11.62 -42.41
CA GLU A 13 35.42 -11.79 -41.33
C GLU A 13 36.12 -12.37 -40.11
N THR A 14 35.79 -11.87 -38.91
CA THR A 14 35.36 -12.74 -37.82
C THR A 14 34.38 -12.00 -36.94
N VAL A 15 33.18 -12.56 -36.92
CA VAL A 15 31.97 -12.17 -36.19
C VAL A 15 32.06 -12.67 -34.74
N THR A 16 31.61 -11.84 -33.80
CA THR A 16 30.83 -12.23 -32.61
C THR A 16 29.96 -11.02 -32.27
N GLU A 17 28.70 -10.95 -32.73
CA GLU A 17 27.49 -11.43 -32.03
C GLU A 17 27.53 -11.27 -30.51
N THR A 18 26.51 -10.80 -29.78
CA THR A 18 25.17 -10.27 -30.05
C THR A 18 24.65 -9.89 -28.66
N GLU A 19 24.35 -8.62 -28.39
CA GLU A 19 23.27 -8.22 -27.47
C GLU A 19 23.02 -6.70 -27.59
N VAL A 20 22.49 -6.31 -28.75
CA VAL A 20 21.70 -5.08 -28.84
C VAL A 20 20.26 -5.54 -28.72
N GLU A 21 19.79 -5.61 -27.49
CA GLU A 21 18.38 -5.78 -27.17
C GLU A 21 17.65 -4.58 -27.76
N LYS A 22 17.21 -4.75 -29.02
CA LYS A 22 16.17 -3.95 -29.62
C LYS A 22 14.92 -4.20 -28.78
N GLU A 23 14.73 -3.42 -27.72
CA GLU A 23 13.39 -2.96 -27.39
C GLU A 23 12.91 -2.18 -28.62
N GLN A 24 12.36 -2.94 -29.57
CA GLN A 24 11.42 -2.41 -30.53
C GLN A 24 10.38 -1.70 -29.68
N GLU A 25 10.46 -0.38 -29.64
CA GLU A 25 9.35 0.49 -29.37
C GLU A 25 8.28 0.07 -30.38
N GLN A 26 7.47 -0.92 -29.98
CA GLN A 26 6.28 -1.30 -30.71
C GLN A 26 5.44 -0.04 -30.68
N GLU A 27 5.51 0.73 -31.77
CA GLU A 27 4.56 1.79 -32.03
C GLU A 27 3.19 1.23 -31.70
N LYS A 28 2.57 1.71 -30.61
CA LYS A 28 1.22 1.29 -30.25
C LYS A 28 0.30 1.77 -31.35
N LYS A 29 0.08 0.92 -32.35
CA LYS A 29 -0.84 1.17 -33.44
C LYS A 29 -2.24 0.97 -32.87
N PHE A 30 -2.85 2.07 -32.47
CA PHE A 30 -4.26 2.06 -32.08
C PHE A 30 -5.10 1.69 -33.30
N THR A 31 -6.05 0.79 -33.10
CA THR A 31 -7.12 0.60 -34.07
C THR A 31 -7.92 1.90 -34.19
N GLN A 32 -8.56 2.11 -35.35
CA GLN A 32 -9.38 3.31 -35.56
C GLN A 32 -10.47 3.45 -34.47
N ASP A 33 -11.00 2.33 -33.98
CA ASP A 33 -12.01 2.29 -32.92
C ASP A 33 -11.45 2.69 -31.55
N GLU A 34 -10.23 2.25 -31.20
CA GLU A 34 -9.55 2.67 -29.97
C GLU A 34 -9.20 4.16 -30.01
N LEU A 35 -8.72 4.65 -31.15
CA LEU A 35 -8.41 6.07 -31.34
C LEU A 35 -9.67 6.94 -31.19
N ASN A 36 -10.78 6.52 -31.82
CA ASN A 36 -12.08 7.19 -31.70
C ASN A 36 -12.59 7.19 -30.25
N SER A 37 -12.41 6.10 -29.51
CA SER A 37 -12.79 5.98 -28.11
C SER A 37 -11.99 6.91 -27.19
N ILE A 38 -10.68 7.03 -27.42
CA ILE A 38 -9.80 7.96 -26.68
C ILE A 38 -10.19 9.40 -26.98
N ILE A 39 -10.38 9.75 -28.26
CA ILE A 39 -10.81 11.09 -28.68
C ILE A 39 -12.18 11.43 -28.07
N ALA A 40 -13.13 10.50 -28.06
CA ALA A 40 -14.44 10.70 -27.45
C ALA A 40 -14.35 10.93 -25.92
N LYS A 41 -13.50 10.16 -25.23
CA LYS A 41 -13.25 10.36 -23.79
C LYS A 41 -12.64 11.72 -23.49
N GLU A 42 -11.63 12.13 -24.26
CA GLU A 42 -10.99 13.43 -24.03
C GLU A 42 -11.88 14.60 -24.41
N LYS A 43 -12.65 14.49 -25.51
CA LYS A 43 -13.70 15.47 -25.82
C LYS A 43 -14.71 15.58 -24.69
N SER A 44 -15.18 14.46 -24.15
CA SER A 44 -16.13 14.48 -23.02
C SER A 44 -15.52 15.13 -21.76
N LYS A 45 -14.24 14.88 -21.46
CA LYS A 45 -13.56 15.53 -20.32
C LYS A 45 -13.41 17.03 -20.56
N TRP A 46 -13.01 17.44 -21.76
CA TRP A 46 -12.89 18.84 -22.13
C TRP A 46 -14.24 19.55 -22.13
N GLU A 47 -15.29 18.93 -22.63
CA GLU A 47 -16.65 19.45 -22.59
C GLU A 47 -17.13 19.61 -21.16
N LYS A 48 -16.90 18.61 -20.28
CA LYS A 48 -17.23 18.71 -18.86
C LYS A 48 -16.44 19.83 -18.16
N LYS A 49 -15.15 19.95 -18.47
CA LYS A 49 -14.29 20.99 -17.90
C LYS A 49 -14.72 22.37 -18.39
N ALA A 50 -14.98 22.52 -19.69
CA ALA A 50 -15.46 23.75 -20.28
C ALA A 50 -16.83 24.15 -19.75
N GLU A 51 -17.75 23.20 -19.54
CA GLU A 51 -19.06 23.49 -18.94
C GLU A 51 -18.93 23.89 -17.47
N SER A 52 -18.11 23.17 -16.69
CA SER A 52 -17.80 23.54 -15.30
C SER A 52 -17.20 24.96 -15.20
N ASP A 53 -16.24 25.28 -16.06
CA ASP A 53 -15.57 26.58 -16.07
C ASP A 53 -16.53 27.68 -16.53
N LYS A 54 -17.44 27.37 -17.46
CA LYS A 54 -18.47 28.30 -17.95
C LYS A 54 -19.57 28.52 -16.90
N GLU A 55 -19.97 27.50 -16.16
CA GLU A 55 -20.90 27.61 -15.04
C GLU A 55 -20.29 28.42 -13.90
N GLU A 56 -19.02 28.16 -13.55
CA GLU A 56 -18.29 28.92 -12.54
C GLU A 56 -18.11 30.39 -12.99
N ALA A 57 -17.73 30.63 -14.24
CA ALA A 57 -17.61 31.97 -14.80
C ALA A 57 -18.96 32.70 -14.88
N LYS A 58 -20.05 32.02 -15.22
CA LYS A 58 -21.41 32.59 -15.19
C LYS A 58 -21.87 32.86 -13.77
N LYS A 59 -21.57 31.99 -12.81
CA LYS A 59 -21.87 32.17 -11.40
C LYS A 59 -21.09 33.35 -10.83
N LEU A 60 -19.80 33.45 -11.13
CA LEU A 60 -18.95 34.59 -10.84
C LEU A 60 -19.51 35.86 -11.50
N ALA A 61 -19.80 35.85 -12.79
CA ALA A 61 -20.34 37.02 -13.49
C ALA A 61 -21.73 37.45 -12.99
N ARG A 62 -22.55 36.51 -12.49
CA ARG A 62 -23.83 36.78 -11.84
C ARG A 62 -23.68 37.25 -10.40
N MET A 63 -22.59 36.89 -9.74
CA MET A 63 -22.29 37.34 -8.40
C MET A 63 -21.92 38.83 -8.42
N ASN A 64 -22.60 39.63 -7.59
CA ASN A 64 -22.18 41.02 -7.36
C ASN A 64 -20.77 41.00 -6.71
N ALA A 65 -20.02 42.11 -6.75
CA ALA A 65 -18.64 42.16 -6.25
C ALA A 65 -18.48 41.57 -4.83
N GLU A 66 -19.49 41.74 -3.98
CA GLU A 66 -19.55 41.18 -2.62
C GLU A 66 -19.66 39.65 -2.58
N GLU A 67 -20.42 39.03 -3.48
CA GLU A 67 -20.59 37.57 -3.50
C GLU A 67 -19.36 36.86 -4.06
N LYS A 68 -18.65 37.49 -5.02
CA LYS A 68 -17.33 37.00 -5.47
C LYS A 68 -16.31 37.05 -4.34
N ALA A 69 -16.23 38.18 -3.64
CA ALA A 69 -15.33 38.36 -2.51
C ALA A 69 -15.62 37.33 -1.40
N LYS A 70 -16.91 37.07 -1.11
CA LYS A 70 -17.31 36.03 -0.16
C LYS A 70 -16.90 34.63 -0.62
N TYR A 71 -17.11 34.29 -1.90
CA TYR A 71 -16.71 32.97 -2.42
C TYR A 71 -15.19 32.75 -2.34
N GLU A 72 -14.39 33.75 -2.69
CA GLU A 72 -12.94 33.67 -2.59
C GLU A 72 -12.47 33.54 -1.14
N LEU A 73 -13.10 34.28 -0.22
CA LEU A 73 -12.84 34.20 1.21
C LEU A 73 -13.23 32.83 1.79
N ASP A 74 -14.41 32.31 1.44
CA ASP A 74 -14.88 31.00 1.89
C ASP A 74 -13.93 29.90 1.39
N LYS A 75 -13.49 29.98 0.13
CA LYS A 75 -12.52 29.03 -0.45
C LYS A 75 -11.15 29.11 0.23
N ALA A 76 -10.68 30.32 0.56
CA ALA A 76 -9.44 30.52 1.31
C ALA A 76 -9.55 29.93 2.73
N ASN A 77 -10.66 30.20 3.42
CA ASN A 77 -10.93 29.66 4.76
C ASN A 77 -11.03 28.14 4.77
N GLU A 78 -11.70 27.53 3.79
CA GLU A 78 -11.76 26.06 3.67
C GLU A 78 -10.35 25.47 3.47
N THR A 79 -9.54 26.12 2.63
CA THR A 79 -8.16 25.69 2.39
C THR A 79 -7.31 25.80 3.66
N LEU A 80 -7.46 26.90 4.41
CA LEU A 80 -6.79 27.11 5.70
C LEU A 80 -7.24 26.06 6.73
N ALA A 81 -8.54 25.86 6.91
CA ALA A 81 -9.09 24.88 7.85
C ALA A 81 -8.60 23.46 7.53
N LYS A 82 -8.53 23.09 6.24
CA LYS A 82 -7.99 21.79 5.82
C LYS A 82 -6.50 21.66 6.14
N ARG A 83 -5.72 22.72 5.92
CA ARG A 83 -4.28 22.76 6.25
C ARG A 83 -4.05 22.64 7.75
N GLU A 84 -4.82 23.38 8.55
CA GLU A 84 -4.78 23.33 10.00
C GLU A 84 -5.14 21.93 10.51
N ALA A 85 -6.23 21.34 10.01
CA ALA A 85 -6.61 19.97 10.37
C ALA A 85 -5.53 18.93 10.02
N GLU A 86 -4.86 19.09 8.87
CA GLU A 86 -3.76 18.20 8.48
C GLU A 86 -2.53 18.37 9.39
N ILE A 87 -2.18 19.61 9.76
CA ILE A 87 -1.09 19.89 10.69
C ILE A 87 -1.39 19.31 12.06
N THR A 88 -2.56 19.60 12.63
CA THR A 88 -3.00 19.06 13.92
C THR A 88 -2.96 17.53 13.90
N ARG A 89 -3.44 16.90 12.81
CA ARG A 89 -3.39 15.44 12.69
C ARG A 89 -1.95 14.92 12.66
N ARG A 90 -1.04 15.59 11.96
CA ARG A 90 0.38 15.21 11.92
C ARG A 90 1.04 15.35 13.29
N GLU A 91 0.75 16.43 14.01
CA GLU A 91 1.25 16.67 15.36
C GLU A 91 0.75 15.61 16.34
N LEU A 92 -0.55 15.37 16.37
CA LEU A 92 -1.14 14.31 17.18
C LEU A 92 -0.61 12.92 16.79
N THR A 93 -0.32 12.68 15.51
CA THR A 93 0.29 11.41 15.06
C THR A 93 1.71 11.26 15.61
N ALA A 94 2.52 12.32 15.58
CA ALA A 94 3.87 12.30 16.13
C ALA A 94 3.84 12.06 17.65
N GLU A 95 2.96 12.77 18.36
CA GLU A 95 2.75 12.59 19.80
C GLU A 95 2.29 11.16 20.13
N ALA A 96 1.29 10.65 19.42
CA ALA A 96 0.82 9.27 19.59
C ALA A 96 1.93 8.24 19.41
N LYS A 97 2.81 8.42 18.41
CA LYS A 97 3.97 7.55 18.20
C LYS A 97 4.97 7.64 19.36
N SER A 98 5.22 8.83 19.90
CA SER A 98 6.05 9.01 21.10
C SER A 98 5.47 8.23 22.27
N ILE A 99 4.18 8.40 22.55
CA ILE A 99 3.52 7.76 23.68
C ILE A 99 3.50 6.24 23.52
N LEU A 100 3.19 5.73 22.32
CA LEU A 100 3.27 4.30 22.05
C LEU A 100 4.67 3.76 22.34
N SER A 101 5.72 4.44 21.86
CA SER A 101 7.11 4.05 22.12
C SER A 101 7.46 4.09 23.60
N GLU A 102 7.04 5.14 24.33
CA GLU A 102 7.25 5.28 25.78
C GLU A 102 6.56 4.17 26.57
N ARG A 103 5.40 3.69 26.09
CA ARG A 103 4.66 2.55 26.65
C ARG A 103 5.22 1.19 26.21
N GLY A 104 6.30 1.15 25.43
CA GLY A 104 6.86 -0.09 24.88
C GLY A 104 5.98 -0.76 23.84
N LEU A 105 5.03 -0.03 23.24
CA LEU A 105 4.13 -0.48 22.19
C LEU A 105 4.70 -0.11 20.81
N SER A 106 4.34 -0.89 19.79
CA SER A 106 4.79 -0.63 18.42
C SER A 106 4.20 0.66 17.87
N MET A 107 5.04 1.50 17.23
CA MET A 107 4.60 2.73 16.56
C MET A 107 3.64 2.45 15.40
N GLU A 108 3.63 1.26 14.81
CA GLU A 108 2.70 0.88 13.73
C GLU A 108 1.23 0.91 14.18
N LEU A 109 0.99 0.78 15.50
CA LEU A 109 -0.34 0.84 16.09
C LEU A 109 -1.00 2.22 15.98
N HIS A 110 -0.24 3.27 15.65
CA HIS A 110 -0.76 4.61 15.43
C HIS A 110 -1.93 4.64 14.41
N SER A 111 -1.90 3.77 13.41
CA SER A 111 -2.94 3.65 12.38
C SER A 111 -4.33 3.24 12.91
N LEU A 112 -4.39 2.71 14.14
CA LEU A 112 -5.61 2.22 14.78
C LEU A 112 -6.22 3.23 15.78
N LEU A 113 -5.56 4.37 16.00
CA LEU A 113 -5.96 5.36 17.01
C LEU A 113 -6.97 6.37 16.47
N ASN A 114 -7.81 6.92 17.37
CA ASN A 114 -8.65 8.07 17.06
C ASN A 114 -7.85 9.37 17.19
N TYR A 115 -7.86 10.19 16.14
CA TYR A 115 -7.14 11.47 16.04
C TYR A 115 -8.06 12.70 16.04
N GLU A 116 -9.30 12.57 16.50
CA GLU A 116 -10.25 13.68 16.59
C GLU A 116 -9.78 14.76 17.57
N SER A 117 -9.18 14.35 18.69
CA SER A 117 -8.53 15.23 19.65
C SER A 117 -7.40 14.51 20.41
N ALA A 118 -6.56 15.27 21.13
CA ALA A 118 -5.54 14.71 22.00
C ALA A 118 -6.13 13.73 23.04
N GLU A 119 -7.27 14.06 23.64
CA GLU A 119 -7.96 13.20 24.60
C GLU A 119 -8.38 11.87 23.96
N THR A 120 -8.91 11.90 22.74
CA THR A 120 -9.30 10.68 22.03
C THR A 120 -8.11 9.80 21.65
N VAL A 121 -6.94 10.41 21.36
CA VAL A 121 -5.69 9.68 21.12
C VAL A 121 -5.27 8.95 22.39
N GLN A 122 -5.23 9.65 23.53
CA GLN A 122 -4.86 9.07 24.82
C GLN A 122 -5.78 7.91 25.21
N GLU A 123 -7.09 8.11 25.06
CA GLU A 123 -8.06 7.07 25.39
C GLU A 123 -7.91 5.85 24.48
N SER A 124 -7.72 6.07 23.17
CA SER A 124 -7.48 5.00 22.21
C SER A 124 -6.23 4.18 22.58
N ILE A 125 -5.14 4.85 22.96
CA ILE A 125 -3.90 4.19 23.40
C ILE A 125 -4.15 3.34 24.64
N LYS A 126 -4.84 3.87 25.66
CA LYS A 126 -5.15 3.14 26.90
C LYS A 126 -6.00 1.89 26.64
N VAL A 127 -7.02 2.01 25.80
CA VAL A 127 -7.89 0.88 25.44
C VAL A 127 -7.08 -0.20 24.73
N LEU A 128 -6.23 0.20 23.77
CA LEU A 128 -5.39 -0.72 23.03
C LEU A 128 -4.35 -1.40 23.93
N GLU A 129 -3.69 -0.64 24.81
CA GLU A 129 -2.73 -1.15 25.79
C GLU A 129 -3.36 -2.21 26.69
N SER A 130 -4.52 -1.90 27.29
CA SER A 130 -5.26 -2.84 28.14
C SER A 130 -5.67 -4.11 27.36
N ALA A 131 -6.10 -3.98 26.10
CA ALA A 131 -6.48 -5.14 25.29
C ALA A 131 -5.28 -6.07 25.02
N ILE A 132 -4.12 -5.49 24.69
CA ILE A 132 -2.89 -6.24 24.45
C ILE A 132 -2.40 -6.91 25.73
N GLN A 133 -2.41 -6.20 26.86
CA GLN A 133 -2.02 -6.76 28.17
C GLN A 133 -2.89 -7.96 28.52
N LYS A 134 -4.22 -7.84 28.45
CA LYS A 134 -5.16 -8.94 28.72
C LYS A 134 -4.95 -10.13 27.80
N ALA A 135 -4.73 -9.90 26.50
CA ALA A 135 -4.48 -10.97 25.55
C ALA A 135 -3.15 -11.70 25.84
N THR A 136 -2.12 -10.95 26.22
CA THR A 136 -0.79 -11.49 26.56
C THR A 136 -0.83 -12.27 27.87
N GLU A 137 -1.47 -11.73 28.91
CA GLU A 137 -1.69 -12.42 30.19
C GLU A 137 -2.38 -13.76 29.98
N LYS A 138 -3.48 -13.77 29.21
CA LYS A 138 -4.19 -15.00 28.87
C LYS A 138 -3.30 -16.01 28.13
N ALA A 139 -2.57 -15.56 27.11
CA ALA A 139 -1.66 -16.43 26.36
C ALA A 139 -0.55 -17.01 27.25
N VAL A 140 -0.02 -16.23 28.19
CA VAL A 140 0.96 -16.69 29.17
C VAL A 140 0.34 -17.69 30.16
N GLU A 141 -0.86 -17.42 30.67
CA GLU A 141 -1.59 -18.33 31.56
C GLU A 141 -1.85 -19.68 30.87
N ASP A 142 -2.30 -19.66 29.61
CA ASP A 142 -2.54 -20.87 28.83
C ASP A 142 -1.25 -21.66 28.58
N ARG A 143 -0.12 -20.97 28.39
CA ARG A 143 1.21 -21.60 28.28
C ARG A 143 1.68 -22.19 29.62
N LEU A 144 1.44 -21.49 30.74
CA LEU A 144 1.84 -21.93 32.08
C LEU A 144 1.02 -23.11 32.59
N LYS A 145 -0.26 -23.22 32.20
CA LYS A 145 -1.10 -24.41 32.47
C LYS A 145 -0.50 -25.69 31.86
N GLY A 146 0.38 -25.54 30.85
CA GLY A 146 1.09 -26.64 30.21
C GLY A 146 0.17 -27.51 29.34
N THR A 147 0.78 -28.35 28.50
CA THR A 147 0.05 -29.42 27.81
C THR A 147 0.18 -30.69 28.66
N ALA A 148 -0.93 -31.40 28.87
CA ALA A 148 -0.91 -32.64 29.64
C ALA A 148 0.09 -33.63 28.99
N PRO A 149 0.94 -34.31 29.79
CA PRO A 149 1.90 -35.27 29.24
C PRO A 149 1.14 -36.35 28.46
N LYS A 150 1.53 -36.55 27.19
CA LYS A 150 1.00 -37.63 26.37
C LYS A 150 1.48 -38.95 26.97
N LYS A 151 0.54 -39.77 27.44
CA LYS A 151 0.82 -41.16 27.81
C LYS A 151 1.20 -41.91 26.53
N GLU A 152 2.49 -42.11 26.33
CA GLU A 152 3.00 -42.96 25.27
C GLU A 152 2.75 -44.41 25.71
N ASN A 153 1.70 -45.02 25.16
CA ASN A 153 1.43 -46.45 25.37
C ASN A 153 2.48 -47.23 24.57
N ASN A 154 3.64 -47.48 25.17
CA ASN A 154 4.57 -48.47 24.64
C ASN A 154 3.98 -49.86 24.95
N PRO A 155 3.55 -50.67 23.95
CA PRO A 155 3.20 -52.05 24.21
C PRO A 155 4.50 -52.81 24.47
N GLU A 156 4.90 -52.92 25.73
CA GLU A 156 5.93 -53.87 26.15
C GLU A 156 5.49 -55.27 25.73
N THR A 157 6.12 -55.80 24.69
CA THR A 157 6.03 -57.21 24.32
C THR A 157 6.76 -58.00 25.41
N VAL A 158 6.01 -58.41 26.43
CA VAL A 158 6.49 -59.34 27.46
C VAL A 158 6.71 -60.69 26.79
N THR A 159 7.91 -60.91 26.25
CA THR A 159 8.33 -62.22 25.76
C THR A 159 8.73 -63.04 26.97
N ASN A 160 7.81 -63.92 27.41
CA ASN A 160 8.02 -64.83 28.55
C ASN A 160 9.11 -65.87 28.20
N TYR A 161 10.26 -65.81 28.87
CA TYR A 161 11.44 -66.68 28.64
C TYR A 161 11.63 -67.78 29.72
N PHE A 162 10.58 -68.27 30.37
CA PHE A 162 10.73 -69.29 31.42
C PHE A 162 9.59 -70.32 31.43
N SER A 163 9.72 -71.41 30.65
CA SER A 163 9.12 -72.72 30.99
C SER A 163 9.65 -73.90 30.14
N LYS A 164 10.96 -73.94 29.82
CA LYS A 164 11.58 -75.16 29.27
C LYS A 164 12.75 -75.63 30.15
N GLY A 165 12.39 -76.45 31.12
CA GLY A 165 13.26 -77.27 31.97
C GLY A 165 12.36 -77.87 33.06
N ALA A 166 12.26 -79.17 33.29
CA ALA A 166 13.04 -80.30 32.84
C ALA A 166 12.18 -81.58 32.93
N ASN A 167 12.54 -82.59 32.12
CA ASN A 167 12.21 -83.99 32.37
C ASN A 167 12.60 -84.39 33.79
N ILE A 168 11.67 -84.99 34.55
CA ILE A 168 11.84 -86.25 35.30
C ILE A 168 10.48 -86.96 35.30
#